data_AF-A0A2E1U8Q8-F1
#
_entry.id   AF-A0A2E1U8Q8-F1
#
_cell.length_a   1.000
_cell.length_b   1.000
_cell.length_c   1.000
_cell.angle_alpha   90.00
_cell.angle_beta   90.00
_cell.angle_gamma   90.00
#
_symmetry.space_group_name_H-M   'P 1'
#
loop_
_entity.id
_entity.type
_entity.pdbx_description
1 polymer ?
#
loop_
_entity_poly.entity_id
_entity_poly.type
_entity_poly.pdbx_seq_one_letter_code
_entity_poly.pdbx_strand_id
1 'polypeptide(L)'
;MNVLDLLLAGALAGLSWTCSMVHYPLLSDLHTENASSVHFQRHVRRIFPLVGVLMAAELMVASWRCWSESSVPNMASLGVILIVWLLTGMFAAPVHQMMLADQASRKHVSRLMAIHHVRTGCWTLRCGIVALGGVA
;
A
#
# COMPACT_ATOMS: atom_id res chain seq x y z
N MET A 1 26.95 3.48 6.73
CA MET A 1 25.86 2.48 6.61
C MET A 1 25.52 2.37 5.13
N ASN A 2 25.57 1.18 4.55
CA ASN A 2 25.31 1.01 3.12
C ASN A 2 23.80 1.15 2.86
N VAL A 3 23.43 1.93 1.85
CA VAL A 3 22.01 2.12 1.46
C VAL A 3 21.38 0.80 1.06
N LEU A 4 22.15 -0.09 0.42
CA LEU A 4 21.68 -1.42 0.02
C LEU A 4 21.28 -2.28 1.23
N ASP A 5 22.07 -2.25 2.30
CA ASP A 5 21.80 -3.01 3.52
C ASP A 5 20.52 -2.52 4.19
N LEU A 6 20.30 -1.20 4.23
CA LEU A 6 19.10 -0.60 4.79
C LEU A 6 17.84 -0.97 3.99
N LEU A 7 17.94 -0.98 2.65
CA LEU A 7 16.85 -1.37 1.77
C LEU A 7 16.47 -2.85 1.96
N LEU A 8 17.47 -3.74 2.00
CA LEU A 8 17.24 -5.18 2.20
C LEU A 8 16.66 -5.48 3.57
N ALA A 9 17.22 -4.87 4.63
CA ALA A 9 16.71 -5.04 5.99
C ALA A 9 15.27 -4.50 6.12
N GLY A 10 14.97 -3.34 5.55
CA GLY A 10 13.64 -2.75 5.54
C GLY A 10 12.62 -3.62 4.78
N ALA A 11 12.99 -4.14 3.61
CA ALA A 11 12.14 -5.03 2.82
C ALA A 11 11.81 -6.33 3.56
N LEU A 12 12.82 -6.97 4.17
CA LEU A 12 12.65 -8.20 4.94
C LEU A 12 11.84 -7.96 6.22
N ALA A 13 12.04 -6.83 6.90
CA ALA A 13 11.26 -6.46 8.07
C ALA A 13 9.78 -6.23 7.72
N GLY A 14 9.51 -5.49 6.64
CA GLY A 14 8.15 -5.25 6.13
C GLY A 14 7.44 -6.53 5.70
N LEU A 15 8.16 -7.43 5.00
CA LEU A 15 7.66 -8.76 4.65
C LEU A 15 7.33 -9.58 5.91
N SER A 16 8.23 -9.59 6.90
CA SER A 16 8.03 -10.34 8.15
C SER A 16 6.84 -9.83 8.93
N TRP A 17 6.64 -8.51 9.01
CA TRP A 17 5.45 -7.92 9.63
C TRP A 17 4.16 -8.30 8.89
N THR A 18 4.20 -8.29 7.56
CA THR A 18 3.05 -8.69 6.73
C THR A 18 2.70 -10.17 6.95
N CYS A 19 3.70 -11.05 7.04
CA CYS A 19 3.49 -12.46 7.36
C CYS A 19 2.90 -12.64 8.77
N SER A 20 3.49 -11.98 9.76
CA SER A 20 3.11 -12.13 11.17
C SER A 20 1.76 -11.53 11.52
N MET A 21 1.40 -10.36 10.98
CA MET A 21 0.12 -9.70 11.30
C MET A 21 -1.04 -10.19 10.44
N VAL A 22 -0.76 -10.58 9.19
CA VAL A 22 -1.78 -10.94 8.20
C VAL A 22 -1.77 -12.44 7.92
N HIS A 23 -0.73 -12.99 7.32
CA HIS A 23 -0.78 -14.35 6.76
C HIS A 23 -0.87 -15.45 7.83
N TYR A 24 0.01 -15.47 8.84
CA TYR A 24 0.01 -16.52 9.87
C TYR A 24 -1.28 -16.56 10.69
N PRO A 25 -1.85 -15.42 11.11
CA PRO A 25 -3.15 -15.42 11.78
C PRO A 25 -4.34 -15.75 10.87
N LEU A 26 -4.13 -15.77 9.55
CA LEU A 26 -5.13 -16.24 8.58
C LEU A 26 -5.05 -17.75 8.40
N LEU A 27 -3.84 -18.35 8.48
CA LEU A 27 -3.64 -19.81 8.45
C LEU A 27 -4.37 -20.55 9.59
N SER A 28 -4.66 -19.89 10.72
CA SER A 28 -5.47 -20.50 11.79
C SER A 28 -6.92 -20.80 11.38
N ASP A 29 -7.42 -20.14 10.31
CA ASP A 29 -8.81 -20.27 9.87
C ASP A 29 -9.02 -21.41 8.84
N LEU A 30 -7.96 -22.14 8.47
CA LEU A 30 -7.98 -23.22 7.46
C LEU A 30 -8.83 -24.45 7.82
N HIS A 31 -9.29 -24.59 9.06
CA HIS A 31 -10.07 -25.74 9.54
C HIS A 31 -11.59 -25.50 9.63
N THR A 32 -12.09 -24.35 9.16
CA THR A 32 -13.51 -23.98 9.32
C THR A 32 -14.29 -24.10 8.01
N GLU A 33 -15.40 -24.85 7.97
CA GLU A 33 -16.33 -24.84 6.83
C GLU A 33 -16.94 -23.43 6.65
N ASN A 34 -17.08 -22.95 5.40
CA ASN A 34 -17.38 -21.56 4.99
C ASN A 34 -16.25 -20.51 5.16
N ALA A 35 -14.98 -20.94 5.25
CA ALA A 35 -13.85 -20.04 5.48
C ALA A 35 -13.63 -18.91 4.46
N SER A 36 -14.04 -19.01 3.19
CA SER A 36 -13.51 -18.07 2.17
C SER A 36 -13.92 -16.60 2.37
N SER A 37 -15.17 -16.32 2.75
CA SER A 37 -15.65 -14.95 2.97
C SER A 37 -15.09 -14.37 4.27
N VAL A 38 -15.13 -15.14 5.36
CA VAL A 38 -14.56 -14.77 6.67
C VAL A 38 -13.06 -14.52 6.56
N HIS A 39 -12.35 -15.36 5.80
CA HIS A 39 -10.91 -15.25 5.56
C HIS A 39 -10.59 -13.97 4.80
N PHE A 40 -11.34 -13.65 3.74
CA PHE A 40 -11.16 -12.41 2.99
C PHE A 40 -11.44 -11.16 3.85
N GLN A 41 -12.54 -11.15 4.62
CA GLN A 41 -12.86 -10.01 5.51
C GLN A 41 -11.76 -9.80 6.56
N ARG A 42 -11.23 -10.88 7.13
CA ARG A 42 -10.17 -10.84 8.14
C ARG A 42 -8.83 -10.42 7.55
N HIS A 43 -8.53 -10.81 6.31
CA HIS A 43 -7.40 -10.31 5.55
C HIS A 43 -7.48 -8.78 5.42
N VAL A 44 -8.57 -8.28 4.85
CA VAL A 44 -8.79 -6.85 4.59
C VAL A 44 -8.69 -6.04 5.88
N ARG A 45 -9.31 -6.51 6.98
CA ARG A 45 -9.28 -5.82 8.28
C ARG A 45 -7.87 -5.72 8.88
N ARG A 46 -7.02 -6.74 8.69
CA ARG A 46 -5.66 -6.77 9.24
C ARG A 46 -4.66 -6.02 8.38
N ILE A 47 -4.79 -6.07 7.05
CA ILE A 47 -3.85 -5.42 6.14
C ILE A 47 -4.08 -3.91 6.01
N PHE A 48 -5.34 -3.46 6.15
CA PHE A 48 -5.70 -2.05 6.04
C PHE A 48 -4.90 -1.11 6.98
N PRO A 49 -4.79 -1.36 8.30
CA PRO A 49 -4.01 -0.49 9.18
C PRO A 49 -2.52 -0.50 8.83
N LEU A 50 -1.97 -1.65 8.44
CA LEU A 50 -0.55 -1.77 8.08
C LEU A 50 -0.21 -0.95 6.83
N VAL A 51 -1.03 -1.07 5.78
CA VAL A 51 -0.86 -0.26 4.55
C VAL A 51 -1.18 1.22 4.80
N GLY A 52 -2.22 1.51 5.58
CA GLY A 52 -2.64 2.88 5.89
C GLY A 52 -1.56 3.68 6.62
N VAL A 53 -0.95 3.10 7.66
CA VAL A 53 0.16 3.74 8.40
C VAL A 53 1.36 3.97 7.50
N LEU A 54 1.75 2.97 6.71
CA LEU A 54 2.91 3.09 5.81
C LEU A 54 2.68 4.17 4.74
N MET A 55 1.47 4.23 4.17
CA MET A 55 1.09 5.26 3.21
C MET A 55 1.02 6.67 3.81
N ALA A 56 0.58 6.80 5.07
CA ALA A 56 0.58 8.08 5.77
C ALA A 56 1.99 8.55 6.10
N ALA A 57 2.86 7.65 6.58
CA ALA A 57 4.26 7.93 6.85
C ALA A 57 5.00 8.41 5.58
N GLU A 58 4.80 7.74 4.45
CA GLU A 58 5.37 8.16 3.16
C GLU A 58 4.91 9.55 2.73
N LEU A 59 3.61 9.87 2.91
CA LEU A 59 3.09 11.20 2.61
C LEU A 59 3.71 12.28 3.51
N MET A 60 3.85 12.00 4.82
CA MET A 60 4.47 12.93 5.76
C MET A 60 5.94 13.20 5.39
N VAL A 61 6.71 12.16 5.07
CA VAL A 61 8.11 12.30 4.66
C VAL A 61 8.24 13.05 3.34
N ALA A 62 7.38 12.76 2.35
CA ALA A 62 7.39 13.47 1.08
C ALA A 62 7.03 14.95 1.23
N SER A 63 6.03 15.25 2.08
CA SER A 63 5.63 16.62 2.40
C SER A 63 6.76 17.38 3.11
N TRP A 64 7.41 16.74 4.08
CA TRP A 64 8.57 17.30 4.78
C TRP A 64 9.73 17.60 3.83
N ARG A 65 10.08 16.66 2.93
CA ARG A 65 11.13 16.85 1.93
C ARG A 65 10.83 18.00 0.97
N CYS A 66 9.58 18.13 0.54
CA CYS A 66 9.16 19.23 -0.32
C CYS A 66 9.23 20.59 0.42
N TRP A 67 8.98 20.59 1.72
CA TRP A 67 9.10 21.79 2.56
C TRP A 67 10.57 22.19 2.81
N SER A 68 11.46 21.21 3.03
CA SER A 68 12.88 21.48 3.25
C SER A 68 13.61 21.87 1.97
N GLU A 69 13.32 21.18 0.87
CA GLU A 69 13.94 21.40 -0.43
C GLU A 69 12.90 21.30 -1.55
N SER A 70 12.47 22.46 -2.03
CA SER A 70 11.53 22.56 -3.15
C SER A 70 12.26 22.33 -4.48
N SER A 71 12.53 21.06 -4.76
CA SER A 71 13.09 20.60 -6.03
C SER A 71 11.99 19.98 -6.90
N VAL A 72 12.13 20.11 -8.22
CA VAL A 72 11.24 19.48 -9.21
C VAL A 72 10.99 17.98 -8.94
N PRO A 73 12.01 17.14 -8.63
CA PRO A 73 11.76 15.72 -8.32
C PRO A 73 11.00 15.51 -7.01
N ASN A 74 11.19 16.37 -5.99
CA ASN A 74 10.44 16.27 -4.73
C ASN A 74 8.96 16.62 -4.94
N MET A 75 8.67 17.67 -5.71
CA MET A 75 7.30 18.04 -6.08
C MET A 75 6.62 16.96 -6.93
N ALA A 76 7.33 16.37 -7.88
CA ALA A 76 6.81 15.26 -8.69
C ALA A 76 6.51 14.03 -7.83
N SER A 77 7.41 13.67 -6.90
CA SER A 77 7.21 12.56 -5.96
C SER A 77 5.99 12.76 -5.06
N LEU A 78 5.79 13.99 -4.56
CA LEU A 78 4.61 14.35 -3.76
C LEU A 78 3.32 14.26 -4.59
N GLY A 79 3.32 14.77 -5.83
CA GLY A 79 2.19 14.67 -6.74
C GLY A 79 1.78 13.22 -7.03
N VAL A 80 2.75 12.33 -7.24
CA VAL A 80 2.48 10.89 -7.41
C VAL A 80 1.86 10.28 -6.16
N ILE A 81 2.36 10.60 -4.95
CA ILE A 81 1.77 10.10 -3.71
C ILE A 81 0.33 10.59 -3.55
N LEU A 82 0.04 11.86 -3.84
CA LEU A 82 -1.31 12.42 -3.74
C LEU A 82 -2.28 11.72 -4.70
N ILE A 83 -1.85 11.43 -5.94
CA ILE A 83 -2.65 10.67 -6.90
C ILE A 83 -2.94 9.27 -6.37
N VAL A 84 -1.92 8.57 -5.84
CA VAL A 84 -2.10 7.25 -5.23
C VAL A 84 -3.06 7.32 -4.03
N TRP A 85 -2.96 8.34 -3.20
CA TRP A 85 -3.85 8.57 -2.05
C TRP A 85 -5.29 8.80 -2.49
N LEU A 86 -5.52 9.67 -3.48
CA LEU A 86 -6.83 9.91 -4.07
C LEU A 86 -7.43 8.63 -4.65
N LEU A 87 -6.66 7.88 -5.45
CA LEU A 87 -7.12 6.61 -6.03
C LEU A 87 -7.45 5.58 -4.94
N THR A 88 -6.69 5.55 -3.85
CA THR A 88 -6.90 4.62 -2.74
C THR A 88 -8.14 4.99 -1.94
N GLY A 89 -8.28 6.25 -1.54
CA GLY A 89 -9.39 6.74 -0.73
C GLY A 89 -10.72 6.75 -1.50
N MET A 90 -10.71 7.15 -2.77
CA MET A 90 -11.94 7.30 -3.57
C MET A 90 -12.44 5.99 -4.17
N PHE A 91 -11.56 5.01 -4.42
CA PHE A 91 -11.95 3.79 -5.11
C PHE A 91 -11.60 2.52 -4.34
N ALA A 92 -10.40 2.39 -3.78
CA ALA A 92 -10.02 1.15 -3.10
C ALA A 92 -10.75 0.97 -1.76
N ALA A 93 -10.75 2.00 -0.91
CA ALA A 93 -11.41 1.99 0.39
C ALA A 93 -12.94 1.71 0.31
N PRO A 94 -13.74 2.40 -0.53
CA PRO A 94 -15.17 2.13 -0.61
C PRO A 94 -15.47 0.75 -1.21
N VAL A 95 -14.67 0.25 -2.15
CA VAL A 95 -14.86 -1.11 -2.67
C VAL A 95 -14.58 -2.15 -1.59
N HIS A 96 -13.54 -1.96 -0.77
CA HIS A 96 -13.30 -2.85 0.38
C HIS A 96 -14.44 -2.83 1.40
N GLN A 97 -15.04 -1.67 1.65
CA GLN A 97 -16.24 -1.57 2.49
C GLN A 97 -17.46 -2.27 1.87
N MET A 98 -17.67 -2.12 0.56
CA MET A 98 -18.71 -2.85 -0.16
C MET A 98 -18.50 -4.36 -0.13
N MET A 99 -17.24 -4.83 -0.19
CA MET A 99 -16.91 -6.25 -0.06
C MET A 99 -17.14 -6.78 1.35
N LEU A 100 -16.88 -5.97 2.39
CA LEU A 100 -17.22 -6.30 3.77
C LEU A 100 -18.73 -6.39 3.98
N ALA A 101 -19.51 -5.58 3.27
CA ALA A 101 -20.98 -5.57 3.30
C ALA A 101 -21.63 -6.60 2.36
N ASP A 102 -20.85 -7.44 1.66
CA ASP A 102 -21.31 -8.40 0.64
C ASP A 102 -22.10 -7.76 -0.53
N GLN A 103 -21.89 -6.47 -0.78
CA GLN A 103 -22.53 -5.69 -1.86
C GLN A 103 -21.64 -5.52 -3.10
N ALA A 104 -20.47 -6.14 -3.11
CA ALA A 104 -19.49 -5.99 -4.17
C ALA A 104 -19.78 -6.90 -5.38
N SER A 105 -20.11 -6.29 -6.52
CA SER A 105 -20.19 -6.98 -7.82
C SER A 105 -18.79 -7.29 -8.38
N ARG A 106 -18.69 -8.28 -9.29
CA ARG A 106 -17.46 -8.56 -10.08
C ARG A 106 -16.86 -7.32 -10.73
N LYS A 107 -17.70 -6.36 -11.15
CA LYS A 107 -17.26 -5.08 -11.73
C LYS A 107 -16.48 -4.21 -10.74
N HIS A 108 -16.82 -4.26 -9.45
CA HIS A 108 -16.08 -3.55 -8.40
C HIS A 108 -14.72 -4.20 -8.16
N VAL A 109 -14.66 -5.54 -8.17
CA VAL A 109 -13.42 -6.30 -8.00
C VAL A 109 -12.46 -6.07 -9.17
N SER A 110 -12.94 -6.10 -10.42
CA SER A 110 -12.09 -5.84 -11.58
C SER A 110 -11.55 -4.41 -11.59
N ARG A 111 -12.37 -3.43 -11.16
CA ARG A 111 -11.93 -2.04 -11.00
C ARG A 111 -10.87 -1.90 -9.91
N LEU A 112 -11.05 -2.59 -8.78
CA LEU A 112 -10.07 -2.64 -7.69
C LEU A 112 -8.72 -3.20 -8.16
N MET A 113 -8.72 -4.28 -8.95
CA MET A 113 -7.51 -4.83 -9.54
C MET A 113 -6.83 -3.83 -10.48
N ALA A 114 -7.59 -3.16 -11.35
CA ALA A 114 -7.02 -2.15 -12.25
C ALA A 114 -6.36 -0.99 -11.47
N ILE A 115 -7.02 -0.49 -10.42
CA ILE A 115 -6.48 0.56 -9.54
C ILE A 115 -5.23 0.05 -8.82
N HIS A 116 -5.21 -1.19 -8.36
CA HIS A 116 -4.03 -1.79 -7.75
C HIS A 116 -2.84 -1.77 -8.71
N HIS A 117 -3.02 -2.20 -9.97
CA HIS A 117 -1.94 -2.16 -10.97
C HIS A 117 -1.45 -0.74 -11.28
N VAL A 118 -2.36 0.23 -11.39
CA VAL A 118 -1.99 1.65 -11.56
C VAL A 118 -1.17 2.14 -10.37
N ARG A 119 -1.59 1.82 -9.14
CA ARG A 119 -0.86 2.18 -7.92
C ARG A 119 0.53 1.53 -7.89
N THR A 120 0.66 0.26 -8.26
CA THR A 120 1.95 -0.41 -8.36
C THR A 120 2.86 0.32 -9.34
N GLY A 121 2.37 0.67 -10.54
CA GLY A 121 3.13 1.44 -11.51
C GLY A 121 3.57 2.81 -10.98
N CYS A 122 2.68 3.53 -10.30
CA CYS A 122 3.00 4.82 -9.66
C CYS A 122 4.10 4.68 -8.59
N TRP A 123 4.03 3.65 -7.74
CA TRP A 123 5.05 3.39 -6.72
C TRP A 123 6.40 3.02 -7.35
N THR A 124 6.41 2.20 -8.40
CA THR A 124 7.64 1.85 -9.13
C THR A 124 8.27 3.07 -9.77
N LEU A 125 7.47 3.92 -10.43
CA LEU A 125 7.95 5.18 -11.01
C LEU A 125 8.54 6.10 -9.93
N ARG A 126 7.87 6.22 -8.78
CA ARG A 126 8.36 7.02 -7.66
C ARG A 126 9.68 6.48 -7.11
N CYS A 127 9.82 5.16 -6.94
CA CYS A 127 11.09 4.56 -6.53
C CYS A 127 12.21 4.93 -7.51
N GLY A 128 11.93 4.94 -8.82
CA GLY A 128 12.86 5.43 -9.84
C GLY A 128 13.22 6.91 -9.66
N ILE A 129 12.23 7.79 -9.45
CA ILE A 129 12.46 9.24 -9.25
C ILE A 129 13.30 9.48 -7.99
N VAL A 130 12.99 8.80 -6.88
CA VAL A 130 13.74 8.94 -5.62
C VAL A 130 15.14 8.37 -5.74
N ALA A 131 15.31 7.22 -6.40
CA ALA A 131 16.63 6.63 -6.63
C ALA A 131 17.51 7.50 -7.52
N LEU A 132 16.95 8.15 -8.55
CA LEU A 132 17.69 9.05 -9.44
C LEU A 132 17.94 10.42 -8.80
N GLY A 133 16.98 10.94 -8.02
CA GLY A 133 17.05 12.24 -7.37
C GLY A 133 17.88 12.26 -6.09
N GLY A 134 18.10 11.12 -5.44
CA GLY A 134 18.96 11.00 -4.25
C GLY A 134 20.44 10.71 -4.56
N VAL A 135 20.82 10.64 -5.83
CA VAL A 135 22.19 10.41 -6.31
C VAL A 135 22.85 11.71 -6.82
N ALA A 136 22.10 12.82 -6.87
CA ALA A 136 22.61 14.16 -7.16
C ALA A 136 22.79 14.96 -5.85
#